data_AF-A0A954BTZ1-F1
#
_entry.id   AF-A0A954BTZ1-F1
#
_cell.length_a   1.000
_cell.length_b   1.000
_cell.length_c   1.000
_cell.angle_alpha   90.00
_cell.angle_beta   90.00
_cell.angle_gamma   90.00
#
_symmetry.space_group_name_H-M   'P 1'
#
loop_
_entity.id
_entity.type
_entity.pdbx_description
1 polymer ?
#
loop_
_entity_poly.entity_id
_entity_poly.type
_entity_poly.pdbx_seq_one_letter_code
_entity_poly.pdbx_strand_id
1 'polypeptide(L)'
;MASTYAKASADGNSACKETGVVAPVIDRNRCEGKEDCVRVCPYGVFSIRKLEPSERAGLSLIGRLKAWGHGYKQAFVDPELCHACGLCVPACPEKAIKLNPRVS
;
A
#
# COMPACT_ATOMS: atom_id res chain seq x y z
N MET A 1 -35.35 -7.61 6.78
CA MET A 1 -34.59 -6.54 7.44
C MET A 1 -33.79 -5.83 6.36
N ALA A 2 -34.25 -4.66 5.91
CA ALA A 2 -33.62 -3.91 4.82
C ALA A 2 -32.53 -3.00 5.39
N SER A 3 -31.30 -3.14 4.90
CA SER A 3 -30.15 -2.32 5.30
C SER A 3 -30.24 -0.94 4.63
N THR A 4 -30.44 0.10 5.43
CA THR A 4 -30.66 1.50 5.07
C THR A 4 -29.38 2.25 4.68
N TYR A 5 -28.60 1.73 3.72
CA TYR A 5 -27.50 2.53 3.16
C TYR A 5 -28.08 3.61 2.25
N ALA A 6 -28.28 4.80 2.83
CA ALA A 6 -28.64 6.01 2.12
C ALA A 6 -27.56 6.35 1.07
N LYS A 7 -28.02 6.59 -0.18
CA LYS A 7 -27.24 7.21 -1.25
C LYS A 7 -26.67 8.53 -0.73
N ALA A 8 -25.35 8.67 -0.70
CA ALA A 8 -24.72 9.97 -0.55
C ALA A 8 -25.07 10.83 -1.79
N SER A 9 -25.72 11.96 -1.53
CA SER A 9 -26.14 12.97 -2.50
C SER A 9 -24.92 13.64 -3.14
N ALA A 10 -25.01 13.89 -4.44
CA ALA A 10 -24.02 14.63 -5.22
C ALA A 10 -24.31 16.13 -5.09
N ASP A 11 -23.87 16.74 -3.99
CA ASP A 11 -24.05 18.17 -3.76
C ASP A 11 -22.83 18.95 -4.29
N GLY A 12 -22.96 19.46 -5.51
CA GLY A 12 -22.90 20.90 -5.81
C GLY A 12 -21.67 21.77 -5.50
N ASN A 13 -20.54 21.24 -5.00
CA ASN A 13 -19.25 21.97 -4.97
C ASN A 13 -18.07 21.00 -4.79
N SER A 14 -17.67 20.32 -5.87
CA SER A 14 -16.64 19.26 -5.80
C SER A 14 -15.28 19.79 -6.22
N ALA A 15 -14.55 20.38 -5.28
CA ALA A 15 -13.10 20.52 -5.42
C ALA A 15 -12.50 19.12 -5.68
N CYS A 16 -11.66 19.02 -6.71
CA CYS A 16 -11.02 17.78 -7.14
C CYS A 16 -10.41 17.02 -5.95
N LYS A 17 -10.84 15.77 -5.72
CA LYS A 17 -10.08 14.83 -4.90
C LYS A 17 -8.96 14.28 -5.80
N GLU A 18 -7.84 14.99 -5.84
CA GLU A 18 -6.66 14.55 -6.60
C GLU A 18 -6.06 13.30 -5.92
N THR A 19 -6.51 12.11 -6.34
CA THR A 19 -5.87 10.86 -5.94
C THR A 19 -4.50 10.77 -6.57
N GLY A 20 -3.62 9.97 -5.96
CA GLY A 20 -2.32 9.68 -6.54
C GLY A 20 -1.26 10.77 -6.42
N VAL A 21 -1.58 11.98 -5.95
CA VAL A 21 -0.56 13.02 -5.67
C VAL A 21 0.43 12.58 -4.60
N VAL A 22 -0.04 11.82 -3.61
CA VAL A 22 0.77 11.21 -2.55
C VAL A 22 0.50 9.71 -2.56
N ALA A 23 1.54 8.90 -2.51
CA ALA A 23 1.41 7.45 -2.55
C ALA A 23 2.33 6.74 -1.53
N PRO A 24 1.97 5.50 -1.13
CA PRO A 24 2.82 4.68 -0.30
C PRO A 24 4.08 4.24 -1.07
N VAL A 25 5.24 4.44 -0.45
CA VAL A 25 6.52 3.86 -0.87
C VAL A 25 6.87 2.74 0.11
N ILE A 26 7.22 1.58 -0.43
CA ILE A 26 7.54 0.37 0.34
C ILE A 26 9.05 0.13 0.29
N ASP A 27 9.69 0.09 1.45
CA ASP A 27 11.06 -0.39 1.60
C ASP A 27 11.11 -1.91 1.39
N ARG A 28 11.67 -2.31 0.25
CA ARG A 28 11.81 -3.71 -0.17
C ARG A 28 12.74 -4.51 0.74
N ASN A 29 13.63 -3.88 1.49
CA ASN A 29 14.50 -4.54 2.46
C ASN A 29 13.83 -4.79 3.82
N ARG A 30 12.60 -4.28 4.02
CA ARG A 30 11.85 -4.40 5.27
C ARG A 30 10.50 -5.07 5.11
N CYS A 31 9.88 -5.02 3.94
CA CYS A 31 8.57 -5.64 3.74
C CYS A 31 8.65 -7.18 3.82
N GLU A 32 7.86 -7.76 4.72
CA GLU A 32 7.78 -9.21 4.95
C GLU A 32 6.43 -9.82 4.47
N GLY A 33 5.60 -9.03 3.79
CA GLY A 33 4.37 -9.55 3.18
C GLY A 33 3.26 -9.93 4.16
N LYS A 34 3.21 -9.32 5.35
CA LYS A 34 2.19 -9.58 6.41
C LYS A 34 0.76 -9.09 6.08
N GLU A 35 0.58 -8.42 4.94
CA GLU A 35 -0.73 -8.03 4.39
C GLU A 35 -1.55 -7.01 5.21
N ASP A 36 -1.03 -6.50 6.33
CA ASP A 36 -1.74 -5.53 7.18
C ASP A 36 -2.15 -4.26 6.43
N CYS A 37 -1.30 -3.79 5.51
CA CYS A 37 -1.62 -2.68 4.61
C CYS A 37 -2.83 -2.96 3.70
N VAL A 38 -3.04 -4.21 3.25
CA VAL A 38 -4.22 -4.62 2.48
C VAL A 38 -5.44 -4.56 3.37
N ARG A 39 -5.35 -5.10 4.59
CA ARG A 39 -6.48 -5.17 5.53
C ARG A 39 -7.00 -3.79 5.95
N VAL A 40 -6.11 -2.81 6.13
CA VAL A 40 -6.50 -1.47 6.59
C VAL A 40 -6.79 -0.48 5.47
N CYS A 41 -6.46 -0.79 4.22
CA CYS A 41 -6.66 0.13 3.12
C CYS A 41 -8.09 0.00 2.56
N PRO A 42 -8.95 1.03 2.69
CA PRO A 42 -10.33 0.95 2.19
C PRO A 42 -10.44 1.16 0.68
N TYR A 43 -9.34 1.48 0.00
CA TYR A 43 -9.31 1.89 -1.41
C TYR A 43 -8.64 0.88 -2.35
N GLY A 44 -8.25 -0.30 -1.84
CA GLY A 44 -7.64 -1.34 -2.68
C GLY A 44 -6.26 -1.01 -3.25
N VAL A 45 -5.53 -0.06 -2.63
CA VAL A 45 -4.20 0.39 -3.09
C VAL A 45 -3.15 -0.72 -3.07
N PHE A 46 -3.28 -1.71 -2.18
CA PHE A 46 -2.25 -2.71 -1.94
C PHE A 46 -2.64 -4.09 -2.49
N SER A 47 -1.68 -4.78 -3.08
CA SER A 47 -1.75 -6.21 -3.44
C SER A 47 -0.54 -6.96 -2.90
N ILE A 48 -0.64 -8.28 -2.75
CA ILE A 48 0.47 -9.13 -2.27
C ILE A 48 0.87 -10.09 -3.37
N ARG A 49 2.15 -10.14 -3.70
CA ARG A 49 2.72 -11.16 -4.59
C ARG A 49 4.13 -11.53 -4.18
N LYS A 50 4.64 -12.62 -4.77
CA LYS A 50 6.05 -12.98 -4.64
C LYS A 50 6.92 -12.01 -5.44
N LEU A 51 8.11 -11.75 -4.93
CA LEU A 51 9.15 -11.05 -5.68
C LEU A 51 9.65 -11.92 -6.83
N GLU A 52 9.77 -11.30 -7.99
CA GLU A 52 10.44 -11.85 -9.16
C GLU A 52 11.97 -11.89 -8.94
N PRO A 53 12.72 -12.74 -9.66
CA PRO A 53 14.17 -12.82 -9.52
C PRO A 53 14.89 -11.47 -9.71
N SER A 54 14.43 -10.64 -10.66
CA SER A 54 14.97 -9.30 -10.91
C SER A 54 14.75 -8.35 -9.74
N GLU A 55 13.61 -8.45 -9.05
CA GLU A 55 13.31 -7.63 -7.88
C GLU A 55 14.11 -8.07 -6.66
N ARG A 56 14.36 -9.38 -6.53
CA ARG A 56 15.22 -9.93 -5.47
C ARG A 56 16.67 -9.45 -5.60
N ALA A 57 17.13 -9.17 -6.81
CA ALA A 57 18.47 -8.63 -7.05
C ALA A 57 18.68 -7.23 -6.46
N GLY A 58 17.59 -6.46 -6.26
CA GLY A 58 17.62 -5.15 -5.62
C GLY A 58 17.65 -5.21 -4.08
N LEU A 59 17.58 -6.40 -3.47
CA LEU A 59 17.65 -6.56 -2.02
C LEU A 59 19.10 -6.59 -1.54
N SER A 60 19.34 -5.97 -0.38
CA SER A 60 20.55 -6.19 0.40
C SER A 60 20.67 -7.66 0.83
N LEU A 61 21.87 -8.07 1.25
CA LEU A 61 22.10 -9.43 1.75
C LEU A 61 21.15 -9.80 2.90
N ILE A 62 20.98 -8.88 3.86
CA ILE A 62 20.08 -9.05 5.00
C ILE A 62 18.62 -9.07 4.54
N GLY A 63 18.24 -8.13 3.66
CA GLY A 63 16.88 -8.08 3.11
C GLY A 63 16.51 -9.35 2.36
N ARG A 64 17.44 -9.92 1.59
CA ARG A 64 17.24 -11.19 0.85
C ARG A 64 17.09 -12.38 1.79
N LEU A 65 17.86 -12.45 2.88
CA LEU A 65 17.74 -13.50 3.90
C LEU A 65 16.37 -13.42 4.60
N LYS A 66 15.96 -12.22 5.03
CA LYS A 66 14.64 -12.00 5.63
C LYS A 66 13.51 -12.36 4.68
N ALA A 67 13.57 -11.83 3.45
CA ALA A 67 12.56 -12.10 2.44
C ALA A 67 12.44 -13.60 2.16
N TRP A 68 13.56 -14.35 2.13
CA TRP A 68 13.54 -15.81 2.02
C TRP A 68 12.81 -16.47 3.19
N GLY A 69 13.09 -16.07 4.43
CA GLY A 69 12.41 -16.55 5.63
C GLY A 69 10.89 -16.28 5.65
N HIS A 70 10.43 -15.31 4.86
CA HIS A 70 9.01 -14.96 4.69
C HIS A 70 8.46 -15.29 3.29
N GLY A 71 9.09 -16.25 2.58
CA GLY A 71 8.55 -16.79 1.33
C GLY A 71 8.56 -15.82 0.14
N TYR A 72 9.40 -14.78 0.20
CA TYR A 72 9.56 -13.71 -0.78
C TYR A 72 8.27 -12.95 -1.12
N LYS A 73 7.24 -12.99 -0.26
CA LYS A 73 6.01 -12.24 -0.47
C LYS A 73 6.18 -10.78 -0.01
N GLN A 74 5.75 -9.83 -0.82
CA GLN A 74 5.75 -8.41 -0.48
C GLN A 74 4.51 -7.70 -1.02
N ALA A 75 4.21 -6.54 -0.42
CA ALA A 75 3.14 -5.67 -0.86
C ALA A 75 3.55 -4.84 -2.08
N PHE A 76 2.60 -4.59 -2.99
CA PHE A 76 2.73 -3.76 -4.17
C PHE A 76 1.62 -2.72 -4.17
N VAL A 77 1.88 -1.58 -4.80
CA VAL A 77 1.05 -0.38 -4.70
C VAL A 77 0.53 -0.04 -6.08
N ASP A 78 -0.79 0.12 -6.20
CA ASP A 78 -1.40 0.90 -7.26
C ASP A 78 -1.62 2.32 -6.72
N PRO A 79 -0.75 3.27 -7.10
CA PRO A 79 -0.72 4.56 -6.45
C PRO A 79 -1.83 5.49 -6.96
N GLU A 80 -2.50 5.20 -8.08
CA GLU A 80 -3.60 6.01 -8.61
C GLU A 80 -4.85 5.92 -7.73
N LEU A 81 -4.99 4.81 -7.01
CA LEU A 81 -6.07 4.57 -6.05
C LEU A 81 -5.80 5.22 -4.69
N CYS A 82 -4.64 5.84 -4.49
CA CYS A 82 -4.28 6.36 -3.17
C CYS A 82 -4.96 7.70 -2.87
N HIS A 83 -5.70 7.75 -1.76
CA HIS A 83 -6.31 8.96 -1.20
C HIS A 83 -5.50 9.56 -0.03
N ALA A 84 -4.24 9.18 0.13
CA ALA A 84 -3.33 9.72 1.15
C ALA A 84 -3.81 9.66 2.63
N CYS A 85 -4.73 8.75 2.98
CA CYS A 85 -5.30 8.66 4.34
C CYS A 85 -4.32 8.22 5.45
N GLY A 86 -3.15 7.67 5.09
CA GLY A 86 -2.10 7.32 6.05
C GLY A 86 -2.28 6.02 6.85
N LEU A 87 -3.45 5.36 6.81
CA LEU A 87 -3.75 4.18 7.64
C LEU A 87 -2.74 3.02 7.51
N CYS A 88 -2.16 2.84 6.32
CA CYS A 88 -1.19 1.78 6.05
C CYS A 88 0.15 1.96 6.80
N VAL A 89 0.53 3.20 7.13
CA VAL A 89 1.82 3.50 7.76
C VAL A 89 1.92 2.91 9.18
N PRO A 90 1.02 3.24 10.13
CA PRO A 90 1.06 2.64 11.47
C PRO A 90 0.67 1.16 11.46
N ALA A 91 -0.09 0.70 10.48
CA ALA A 91 -0.48 -0.71 10.38
C ALA A 91 0.67 -1.63 9.97
N CYS A 92 1.75 -1.11 9.39
CA CYS A 92 2.87 -1.95 8.95
C CYS A 92 3.77 -2.35 10.14
N PRO A 93 3.81 -3.63 10.55
CA PRO A 93 4.60 -4.08 11.70
C PRO A 93 6.11 -3.89 11.47
N GLU A 94 6.54 -3.98 10.21
CA GLU A 94 7.94 -3.81 9.83
C GLU A 94 8.35 -2.35 9.64
N LYS A 95 7.40 -1.41 9.77
CA LYS A 95 7.56 0.02 9.48
C LYS A 95 8.21 0.24 8.09
N ALA A 96 7.79 -0.58 7.12
CA ALA A 96 8.32 -0.58 5.77
C ALA A 96 7.63 0.44 4.85
N ILE A 97 6.57 1.10 5.30
CA ILE A 97 5.72 1.97 4.46
C ILE A 97 5.89 3.43 4.89
N LYS A 98 6.07 4.32 3.92
CA LYS A 98 5.99 5.78 4.08
C LYS A 98 5.07 6.37 3.01
N LEU A 99 4.47 7.52 3.27
CA LEU A 99 3.77 8.30 2.24
C LEU A 99 4.70 9.38 1.72
N ASN A 100 4.88 9.43 0.40
CA ASN A 100 5.67 10.46 -0.27
C ASN A 100 4.85 11.10 -1.40
N PRO A 101 5.08 12.39 -1.70
CA PRO A 101 4.59 12.99 -2.94
C PRO A 101 5.10 12.19 -4.14
N ARG A 102 4.21 11.92 -5.08
CA ARG A 102 4.60 11.42 -6.40
C ARG A 102 5.04 12.61 -7.22
N VAL A 103 6.34 12.67 -7.48
CA VAL A 103 6.88 13.63 -8.45
C VAL A 103 6.50 13.11 -9.82
N SER A 104 5.62 13.83 -10.51
CA SER A 104 5.30 13.64 -11.92
C SER A 104 6.48 14.03 -12.80
#